data_AF-A0A812VDP6-F1
#
_entry.id   AF-A0A812VDP6-F1
#
_cell.length_a   1.000
_cell.length_b   1.000
_cell.length_c   1.000
_cell.angle_alpha   90.00
_cell.angle_beta   90.00
_cell.angle_gamma   90.00
#
_symmetry.space_group_name_H-M   'P 1'
#
loop_
_entity.id
_entity.type
_entity.pdbx_description
1 polymer ?
#
loop_
_entity_poly.entity_id
_entity_poly.type
_entity_poly.pdbx_seq_one_letter_code
_entity_poly.pdbx_strand_id
1 'polypeptide(L)'
;MASFLDLVRAAQDRPGGGFALDPARMEENIRGLRNVRNAAAADDEMSGPPQGQVRVVGDPEIVDAEGRAVHYLGPALLVIHDDRGMVRALEFVGVGDDDDYINEVWHLDVLTGTYKYKHLSPLQSSRITLPAHGEPEFQAGTSSWISERASNAKPSQDFLRQFKPRSETFFVDSRRGRFVRGPPYGLLRGVLENPKPLVRSLFGSNSMEAEVWMREAAALASGAASSARPCREMQAVQVAQLAYGLAACRVK
;
A
#
# COMPACT_ATOMS: atom_id res chain seq x y z
N MET A 1 13.94 -0.21 -18.97
CA MET A 1 13.69 0.52 -17.71
C MET A 1 14.98 1.24 -17.33
N ALA A 2 14.95 2.57 -17.12
CA ALA A 2 16.15 3.35 -16.80
C ALA A 2 16.70 2.99 -15.40
N SER A 3 18.02 2.93 -15.25
CA SER A 3 18.70 2.62 -14.00
C SER A 3 18.57 3.79 -13.01
N PHE A 4 18.74 3.55 -11.71
CA PHE A 4 18.62 4.60 -10.70
C PHE A 4 19.67 5.73 -10.88
N LEU A 5 20.86 5.40 -11.39
CA LEU A 5 21.89 6.40 -11.73
C LEU A 5 21.46 7.32 -12.89
N ASP A 6 20.67 6.81 -13.84
CA ASP A 6 20.07 7.63 -14.90
C ASP A 6 19.03 8.61 -14.33
N LEU A 7 18.41 8.27 -13.19
CA LEU A 7 17.45 9.13 -12.49
C LEU A 7 18.14 10.26 -11.71
N VAL A 8 19.32 9.99 -11.15
CA VAL A 8 20.16 11.01 -10.49
C VAL A 8 20.71 12.00 -11.51
N ARG A 9 21.19 11.52 -12.67
CA ARG A 9 21.69 12.39 -13.75
C ARG A 9 20.60 13.25 -14.37
N ALA A 10 19.45 12.66 -14.72
CA ALA A 10 18.29 13.40 -15.20
C ALA A 10 17.75 14.42 -14.18
N ALA A 11 18.13 14.29 -12.90
CA ALA A 11 17.80 15.25 -11.87
C ALA A 11 18.75 16.45 -11.82
N GLN A 12 20.03 16.26 -12.16
CA GLN A 12 21.03 17.33 -12.23
C GLN A 12 20.81 18.25 -13.45
N ASP A 13 20.26 17.71 -14.54
CA ASP A 13 20.15 18.41 -15.83
C ASP A 13 18.91 19.32 -16.00
N ARG A 14 18.16 19.68 -14.93
CA ARG A 14 17.02 20.61 -15.06
C ARG A 14 17.46 22.07 -14.83
N PRO A 15 17.41 22.95 -15.84
CA PRO A 15 17.62 24.37 -15.65
C PRO A 15 16.31 25.03 -15.18
N GLY A 16 16.38 25.76 -14.06
CA GLY A 16 15.30 26.64 -13.59
C GLY A 16 14.38 26.04 -12.52
N GLY A 17 14.80 26.11 -11.26
CA GLY A 17 13.96 25.79 -10.09
C GLY A 17 14.83 25.41 -8.89
N GLY A 18 15.07 26.36 -7.97
CA GLY A 18 16.05 26.28 -6.88
C GLY A 18 15.77 25.23 -5.80
N PHE A 19 16.00 23.96 -6.13
CA PHE A 19 16.28 22.90 -5.16
C PHE A 19 17.49 22.12 -5.69
N ALA A 20 18.69 22.57 -5.33
CA ALA A 20 19.90 21.79 -5.59
C ALA A 20 19.85 20.54 -4.69
N LEU A 21 19.65 19.38 -5.31
CA LEU A 21 19.71 18.11 -4.58
C LEU A 21 21.16 17.88 -4.16
N ASP A 22 21.41 17.85 -2.86
CA ASP A 22 22.69 17.49 -2.29
C ASP A 22 23.00 16.00 -2.60
N PRO A 23 24.02 15.69 -3.42
CA PRO A 23 24.35 14.33 -3.80
C PRO A 23 24.67 13.43 -2.60
N ALA A 24 25.31 13.97 -1.55
CA ALA A 24 25.68 13.20 -0.37
C ALA A 24 24.44 12.75 0.41
N ARG A 25 23.49 13.68 0.60
CA ARG A 25 22.20 13.41 1.24
C ARG A 25 21.32 12.46 0.41
N MET A 26 21.39 12.55 -0.92
CA MET A 26 20.72 11.59 -1.78
C MET A 26 21.29 10.18 -1.56
N GLU A 27 22.61 10.04 -1.55
CA GLU A 27 23.29 8.76 -1.32
C GLU A 27 22.97 8.16 0.05
N GLU A 28 22.94 9.00 1.09
CA GLU A 28 22.54 8.62 2.44
C GLU A 28 21.08 8.13 2.49
N ASN A 29 20.15 8.87 1.88
CA ASN A 29 18.75 8.44 1.82
C ASN A 29 18.56 7.13 1.04
N ILE A 30 19.31 6.93 -0.04
CA ILE A 30 19.31 5.67 -0.80
C ILE A 30 19.82 4.53 0.08
N ARG A 31 20.91 4.76 0.82
CA ARG A 31 21.45 3.80 1.79
C ARG A 31 20.41 3.49 2.87
N GLY A 32 19.71 4.48 3.41
CA GLY A 32 18.63 4.31 4.36
C GLY A 32 17.50 3.44 3.81
N LEU A 33 17.03 3.68 2.57
CA LEU A 33 16.03 2.82 1.94
C LEU A 33 16.52 1.37 1.76
N ARG A 34 17.80 1.16 1.39
CA ARG A 34 18.40 -0.20 1.33
C ARG A 34 18.45 -0.85 2.71
N ASN A 35 18.82 -0.11 3.75
CA ASN A 35 18.88 -0.60 5.12
C ASN A 35 17.50 -1.07 5.59
N VAL A 36 16.45 -0.26 5.36
CA VAL A 36 15.06 -0.64 5.67
C VAL A 36 14.70 -1.96 4.99
N ARG A 37 14.96 -2.07 3.68
CA ARG A 37 14.68 -3.31 2.93
C ARG A 37 15.44 -4.52 3.49
N ASN A 38 16.74 -4.37 3.75
CA ASN A 38 17.57 -5.48 4.22
C ASN A 38 17.16 -5.91 5.64
N ALA A 39 16.84 -4.96 6.51
CA ALA A 39 16.36 -5.24 7.86
C ALA A 39 14.97 -5.89 7.83
N ALA A 40 14.08 -5.44 6.94
CA ALA A 40 12.78 -6.05 6.69
C ALA A 40 12.90 -7.51 6.22
N ALA A 41 13.87 -7.82 5.37
CA ALA A 41 14.17 -9.20 4.96
C ALA A 41 14.74 -10.05 6.12
N ALA A 42 15.67 -9.49 6.90
CA ALA A 42 16.23 -10.16 8.08
C ALA A 42 15.15 -10.48 9.14
N ASP A 43 14.19 -9.58 9.34
CA ASP A 43 13.06 -9.83 10.24
C ASP A 43 12.16 -10.96 9.72
N ASP A 44 12.02 -11.11 8.41
CA ASP A 44 11.25 -12.20 7.79
C ASP A 44 11.98 -13.55 7.96
N GLU A 45 13.30 -13.57 7.84
CA GLU A 45 14.12 -14.77 8.11
C GLU A 45 14.03 -15.20 9.58
N MET A 46 14.03 -14.23 10.50
CA MET A 46 14.04 -14.49 11.93
C MET A 46 12.66 -14.85 12.50
N SER A 47 11.61 -14.13 12.07
CA SER A 47 10.26 -14.23 12.67
C SER A 47 9.22 -14.84 11.74
N GLY A 48 9.60 -15.17 10.50
CA GLY A 48 8.67 -15.48 9.42
C GLY A 48 8.08 -14.22 8.77
N PRO A 49 7.50 -14.37 7.56
CA PRO A 49 6.82 -13.26 6.90
C PRO A 49 5.58 -12.81 7.69
N PRO A 50 5.18 -11.53 7.59
CA PRO A 50 3.96 -11.03 8.21
C PRO A 50 2.74 -11.87 7.80
N GLN A 51 1.90 -12.26 8.75
CA GLN A 51 0.84 -13.24 8.51
C GLN A 51 -0.50 -12.64 8.05
N GLY A 52 -0.63 -11.32 7.92
CA GLY A 52 -1.84 -10.70 7.38
C GLY A 52 -3.08 -10.98 8.23
N GLN A 53 -3.12 -10.44 9.44
CA GLN A 53 -4.22 -10.72 10.40
C GLN A 53 -5.45 -9.81 10.20
N VAL A 54 -5.35 -8.81 9.32
CA VAL A 54 -6.48 -7.97 8.94
C VAL A 54 -7.35 -8.73 7.94
N ARG A 55 -8.64 -8.82 8.21
CA ARG A 55 -9.63 -9.47 7.35
C ARG A 55 -10.39 -8.40 6.58
N VAL A 56 -10.75 -8.71 5.33
CA VAL A 56 -11.66 -7.92 4.52
C VAL A 56 -12.83 -8.81 4.14
N VAL A 57 -14.03 -8.34 4.46
CA VAL A 57 -15.29 -9.08 4.36
C VAL A 57 -16.07 -8.58 3.14
N GLY A 58 -16.78 -9.49 2.47
CA GLY A 58 -17.46 -9.26 1.20
C GLY A 58 -18.51 -8.14 1.24
N ASP A 59 -19.29 -8.04 2.32
CA ASP A 59 -20.00 -6.80 2.65
C ASP A 59 -18.94 -5.79 3.11
N PRO A 60 -18.64 -4.72 2.35
CA PRO A 60 -17.33 -4.09 2.41
C PRO A 60 -16.98 -3.56 3.81
N GLU A 61 -16.22 -4.38 4.51
CA GLU A 61 -15.81 -4.18 5.89
C GLU A 61 -14.36 -4.65 6.02
N ILE A 62 -13.54 -3.83 6.67
CA ILE A 62 -12.17 -4.20 7.04
C ILE A 62 -12.09 -4.35 8.55
N VAL A 63 -11.59 -5.49 9.02
CA VAL A 63 -11.56 -5.88 10.43
C VAL A 63 -10.14 -6.22 10.84
N ASP A 64 -9.66 -5.64 11.92
CA ASP A 64 -8.32 -5.87 12.42
C ASP A 64 -8.24 -7.04 13.41
N ALA A 65 -7.02 -7.37 13.86
CA ALA A 65 -6.76 -8.47 14.79
C ALA A 65 -7.40 -8.27 16.18
N GLU A 66 -7.73 -7.03 16.55
CA GLU A 66 -8.40 -6.68 17.81
C GLU A 66 -9.94 -6.67 17.66
N GLY A 67 -10.46 -6.97 16.46
CA GLY A 67 -11.89 -6.97 16.16
C GLY A 67 -12.46 -5.57 15.86
N ARG A 68 -11.62 -4.56 15.67
CA ARG A 68 -12.08 -3.23 15.24
C ARG A 68 -12.40 -3.27 13.77
N ALA A 69 -13.57 -2.74 13.42
CA ALA A 69 -14.09 -2.81 12.06
C ALA A 69 -14.43 -1.43 11.50
N VAL A 70 -14.27 -1.28 10.18
CA VAL A 70 -14.76 -0.11 9.42
C VAL A 70 -15.50 -0.60 8.19
N HIS A 71 -16.78 -0.24 8.10
CA HIS A 71 -17.54 -0.36 6.86
C HIS A 71 -17.14 0.75 5.89
N TYR A 72 -17.07 0.41 4.61
CA TYR A 72 -16.83 1.33 3.51
C TYR A 72 -17.75 1.04 2.33
N LEU A 73 -17.77 1.91 1.33
CA LEU A 73 -18.60 1.75 0.13
C LEU A 73 -17.72 1.82 -1.12
N GLY A 74 -18.02 0.97 -2.08
CA GLY A 74 -17.29 0.88 -3.34
C GLY A 74 -15.89 0.28 -3.21
N PRO A 75 -15.05 0.42 -4.26
CA PRO A 75 -13.75 -0.21 -4.31
C PRO A 75 -12.75 0.49 -3.38
N ALA A 76 -11.78 -0.28 -2.88
CA ALA A 76 -10.77 0.20 -1.95
C ALA A 76 -9.36 -0.30 -2.30
N LEU A 77 -8.36 0.55 -2.05
CA LEU A 77 -6.94 0.16 -2.14
C LEU A 77 -6.37 -0.06 -0.75
N LEU A 78 -5.82 -1.25 -0.52
CA LEU A 78 -5.08 -1.56 0.70
C LEU A 78 -3.57 -1.48 0.40
N VAL A 79 -2.89 -0.64 1.17
CA VAL A 79 -1.42 -0.50 1.17
C VAL A 79 -0.88 -1.33 2.31
N ILE A 80 -0.31 -2.49 1.99
CA ILE A 80 0.22 -3.43 2.97
C ILE A 80 1.67 -3.07 3.26
N HIS A 81 1.98 -2.73 4.51
CA HIS A 81 3.33 -2.46 4.97
C HIS A 81 3.69 -3.28 6.21
N ASP A 82 4.98 -3.34 6.52
CA ASP A 82 5.47 -3.84 7.81
C ASP A 82 5.71 -2.69 8.81
N ASP A 83 6.22 -3.05 9.98
CA ASP A 83 6.54 -2.15 11.08
C ASP A 83 7.76 -1.25 10.81
N ARG A 84 8.55 -1.54 9.77
CA ARG A 84 9.62 -0.67 9.26
C ARG A 84 9.13 0.31 8.20
N GLY A 85 7.86 0.22 7.79
CA GLY A 85 7.26 1.04 6.75
C GLY A 85 7.54 0.55 5.33
N MET A 86 8.10 -0.65 5.18
CA MET A 86 8.33 -1.27 3.89
C MET A 86 6.99 -1.74 3.31
N VAL A 87 6.58 -1.15 2.18
CA VAL A 87 5.38 -1.58 1.46
C VAL A 87 5.65 -2.94 0.81
N ARG A 88 4.93 -3.96 1.26
CA ARG A 88 5.09 -5.36 0.82
C ARG A 88 4.17 -5.68 -0.35
N ALA A 89 2.93 -5.22 -0.29
CA ALA A 89 1.92 -5.49 -1.29
C ALA A 89 0.94 -4.32 -1.46
N LEU A 90 0.28 -4.31 -2.61
CA LEU A 90 -0.89 -3.47 -2.86
C LEU A 90 -2.07 -4.37 -3.23
N GLU A 91 -3.18 -4.23 -2.53
CA GLU A 91 -4.38 -5.02 -2.80
C GLU A 91 -5.50 -4.09 -3.30
N PHE A 92 -5.88 -4.30 -4.55
CA PHE A 92 -6.98 -3.63 -5.19
C PHE A 92 -8.24 -4.46 -4.98
N VAL A 93 -9.16 -3.93 -4.17
CA VAL A 93 -10.43 -4.57 -3.82
C VAL A 93 -11.52 -3.95 -4.69
N GLY A 94 -11.99 -4.72 -5.68
CA GLY A 94 -13.07 -4.34 -6.57
C GLY A 94 -14.44 -4.74 -6.04
N VAL A 95 -15.46 -4.08 -6.56
CA VAL A 95 -16.86 -4.34 -6.21
C VAL A 95 -17.65 -4.78 -7.44
N GLY A 96 -18.75 -5.48 -7.20
CA GLY A 96 -19.73 -5.85 -8.24
C GLY A 96 -20.47 -4.65 -8.81
N ASP A 97 -21.31 -4.90 -9.81
CA ASP A 97 -22.07 -3.87 -10.54
C ASP A 97 -23.01 -3.05 -9.65
N ASP A 98 -23.44 -3.62 -8.51
CA ASP A 98 -24.26 -2.94 -7.52
C ASP A 98 -23.44 -1.99 -6.61
N ASP A 99 -22.13 -1.86 -6.82
CA ASP A 99 -21.14 -1.08 -6.04
C ASP A 99 -21.07 -1.42 -4.54
N ASP A 100 -21.77 -2.48 -4.16
CA ASP A 100 -22.23 -2.73 -2.79
C ASP A 100 -21.56 -3.95 -2.15
N TYR A 101 -20.77 -4.71 -2.93
CA TYR A 101 -20.20 -5.98 -2.49
C TYR A 101 -18.86 -6.26 -3.17
N ILE A 102 -17.88 -6.72 -2.41
CA ILE A 102 -16.56 -7.10 -2.94
C ILE A 102 -16.69 -8.39 -3.76
N ASN A 103 -16.27 -8.35 -5.01
CA ASN A 103 -16.35 -9.49 -5.92
C ASN A 103 -14.99 -9.98 -6.43
N GLU A 104 -13.97 -9.13 -6.47
CA GLU A 104 -12.64 -9.50 -6.95
C GLU A 104 -11.54 -8.71 -6.25
N VAL A 105 -10.39 -9.38 -6.07
CA VAL A 105 -9.21 -8.80 -5.45
C VAL A 105 -7.99 -9.08 -6.31
N TRP A 106 -7.23 -8.03 -6.61
CA TRP A 106 -5.92 -8.11 -7.23
C TRP A 106 -4.83 -7.73 -6.23
N HIS A 107 -3.94 -8.67 -5.93
CA HIS A 107 -2.78 -8.45 -5.08
C HIS A 107 -1.55 -8.27 -5.94
N LEU A 108 -0.88 -7.13 -5.81
CA LEU A 108 0.43 -6.85 -6.38
C LEU A 108 1.50 -7.05 -5.31
N ASP A 109 2.34 -8.05 -5.49
CA ASP A 109 3.58 -8.17 -4.74
C ASP A 109 4.56 -7.09 -5.25
N VAL A 110 4.90 -6.13 -4.39
CA VAL A 110 5.66 -4.94 -4.80
C VAL A 110 7.12 -5.28 -5.12
N LEU A 111 7.68 -6.28 -4.45
CA LEU A 111 9.08 -6.68 -4.63
C LEU A 111 9.29 -7.34 -6.00
N THR A 112 8.41 -8.26 -6.36
CA THR A 112 8.49 -9.04 -7.60
C THR A 112 7.77 -8.37 -8.77
N GLY A 113 6.83 -7.46 -8.48
CA GLY A 113 5.94 -6.86 -9.48
C GLY A 113 4.93 -7.84 -10.06
N THR A 114 4.71 -8.98 -9.39
CA THR A 114 3.78 -10.02 -9.85
C THR A 114 2.39 -9.82 -9.25
N TYR A 115 1.37 -10.18 -10.03
CA TYR A 115 -0.01 -10.11 -9.59
C TYR A 115 -0.53 -11.49 -9.24
N LYS A 116 -1.41 -11.52 -8.25
CA LYS A 116 -2.30 -12.63 -7.96
C LYS A 116 -3.73 -12.14 -8.00
N TYR A 117 -4.65 -13.02 -8.39
CA TYR A 117 -6.08 -12.73 -8.47
C TYR A 117 -6.88 -13.74 -7.64
N LYS A 118 -7.87 -13.21 -6.89
CA LYS A 118 -8.85 -13.99 -6.15
C LYS A 118 -10.25 -13.47 -6.45
N HIS A 119 -11.18 -14.38 -6.77
CA HIS A 119 -12.59 -14.04 -6.88
C HIS A 119 -13.29 -14.28 -5.53
N LEU A 120 -14.10 -13.33 -5.09
CA LEU A 120 -14.90 -13.42 -3.87
C LEU A 120 -16.37 -13.47 -4.27
N SER A 121 -16.84 -14.65 -4.70
CA SER A 121 -18.24 -14.79 -5.11
C SER A 121 -19.17 -14.50 -3.92
N PRO A 122 -20.14 -13.58 -4.07
CA PRO A 122 -21.15 -13.39 -3.04
C PRO A 122 -21.92 -14.70 -2.82
N LEU A 123 -22.29 -14.97 -1.57
CA LEU A 123 -23.29 -16.00 -1.30
C LEU A 123 -24.60 -15.59 -1.97
N GLN A 124 -25.30 -16.53 -2.61
CA GLN A 124 -26.53 -16.29 -3.40
C GLN A 124 -27.74 -15.73 -2.61
N SER A 125 -27.54 -15.28 -1.38
CA SER A 125 -28.59 -14.77 -0.51
C SER A 125 -28.65 -13.24 -0.54
N SER A 126 -29.86 -12.72 -0.71
CA SER A 126 -30.20 -11.31 -0.48
C SER A 126 -29.64 -10.82 0.87
N ARG A 127 -29.14 -9.56 0.91
CA ARG A 127 -28.65 -8.79 2.08
C ARG A 127 -29.41 -8.98 3.41
N ILE A 128 -30.62 -9.51 3.38
CA ILE A 128 -31.54 -9.63 4.51
C ILE A 128 -31.33 -10.93 5.33
N THR A 129 -30.60 -11.92 4.82
CA THR A 129 -30.65 -13.29 5.38
C THR A 129 -29.32 -13.88 5.85
N LEU A 130 -28.19 -13.21 5.69
CA LEU A 130 -26.92 -13.71 6.22
C LEU A 130 -26.67 -13.18 7.64
N PRO A 131 -26.46 -14.06 8.64
CA PRO A 131 -25.66 -13.66 9.78
C PRO A 131 -24.27 -13.25 9.25
N ALA A 132 -23.67 -12.20 9.81
CA ALA A 132 -22.34 -11.67 9.46
C ALA A 132 -21.20 -12.73 9.44
N HIS A 133 -21.45 -13.95 9.90
CA HIS A 133 -20.53 -15.08 9.94
C HIS A 133 -20.45 -15.92 8.65
N GLY A 134 -21.16 -15.54 7.57
CA GLY A 134 -21.18 -16.28 6.31
C GLY A 134 -20.49 -15.61 5.12
N GLU A 135 -20.20 -14.31 5.19
CA GLU A 135 -19.71 -13.56 4.03
C GLU A 135 -18.32 -14.04 3.59
N PRO A 136 -18.04 -14.19 2.27
CA PRO A 136 -16.68 -14.40 1.77
C PRO A 136 -15.71 -13.34 2.32
N GLU A 137 -14.57 -13.80 2.79
CA GLU A 137 -13.50 -12.95 3.30
C GLU A 137 -12.12 -13.33 2.74
N PHE A 138 -11.17 -12.42 2.87
CA PHE A 138 -9.76 -12.71 2.68
C PHE A 138 -8.90 -11.99 3.72
N GLN A 139 -7.71 -12.54 3.96
CA GLN A 139 -6.71 -11.95 4.82
C GLN A 139 -5.82 -11.00 4.01
N ALA A 140 -5.79 -9.73 4.39
CA ALA A 140 -5.02 -8.71 3.71
C ALA A 140 -3.51 -8.93 3.91
N GLY A 141 -2.74 -8.87 2.84
CA GLY A 141 -1.29 -9.03 2.87
C GLY A 141 -0.81 -10.48 3.00
N THR A 142 -1.71 -11.47 3.01
CA THR A 142 -1.30 -12.88 3.03
C THR A 142 -0.92 -13.34 1.63
N SER A 143 0.22 -14.02 1.51
CA SER A 143 0.66 -14.64 0.25
C SER A 143 0.16 -16.09 0.10
N SER A 144 -0.56 -16.60 1.11
CA SER A 144 -0.96 -18.00 1.26
C SER A 144 -1.98 -18.49 0.24
N TRP A 145 -2.78 -17.59 -0.34
CA TRP A 145 -3.75 -17.98 -1.36
C TRP A 145 -3.10 -18.12 -2.74
N ILE A 146 -3.62 -19.09 -3.50
CA ILE A 146 -3.18 -19.41 -4.86
C ILE A 146 -3.92 -18.50 -5.83
N SER A 147 -3.19 -17.90 -6.79
CA SER A 147 -3.80 -17.10 -7.84
C SER A 147 -4.68 -17.98 -8.73
N GLU A 148 -5.94 -17.58 -8.91
CA GLU A 148 -6.87 -18.26 -9.83
C GLU A 148 -6.61 -17.86 -11.30
N ARG A 149 -5.73 -16.89 -11.53
CA ARG A 149 -5.25 -16.46 -12.85
C ARG A 149 -3.78 -16.80 -13.04
N ALA A 150 -3.37 -16.87 -14.31
CA ALA A 150 -1.97 -17.09 -14.70
C ALA A 150 -1.01 -16.06 -14.10
N SER A 151 0.26 -16.43 -13.93
CA SER A 151 1.30 -15.62 -13.27
C SER A 151 1.63 -14.31 -13.98
N ASN A 152 1.32 -14.18 -15.27
CA ASN A 152 1.49 -12.97 -16.06
C ASN A 152 0.21 -12.12 -16.18
N ALA A 153 -0.90 -12.57 -15.58
CA ALA A 153 -2.16 -11.84 -15.60
C ALA A 153 -2.01 -10.50 -14.86
N LYS A 154 -2.79 -9.52 -15.29
CA LYS A 154 -2.83 -8.17 -14.72
C LYS A 154 -4.28 -7.72 -14.63
N PRO A 155 -4.62 -6.81 -13.68
CA PRO A 155 -5.95 -6.22 -13.64
C PRO A 155 -6.29 -5.56 -14.97
N SER A 156 -7.54 -5.70 -15.40
CA SER A 156 -8.04 -5.05 -16.62
C SER A 156 -8.13 -3.53 -16.41
N GLN A 157 -8.17 -2.78 -17.51
CA GLN A 157 -8.41 -1.33 -17.41
C GLN A 157 -9.80 -1.02 -16.83
N ASP A 158 -10.80 -1.84 -17.14
CA ASP A 158 -12.16 -1.65 -16.64
C ASP A 158 -12.25 -1.87 -15.13
N PHE A 159 -11.54 -2.87 -14.61
CA PHE A 159 -11.37 -3.04 -13.17
C PHE A 159 -10.70 -1.80 -12.54
N LEU A 160 -9.58 -1.35 -13.08
CA LEU A 160 -8.87 -0.18 -12.55
C LEU A 160 -9.69 1.13 -12.64
N ARG A 161 -10.65 1.21 -13.57
CA ARG A 161 -11.57 2.36 -13.72
C ARG A 161 -12.61 2.43 -12.60
N GLN A 162 -12.84 1.36 -11.84
CA GLN A 162 -13.70 1.39 -10.66
C GLN A 162 -13.13 2.34 -9.58
N PHE A 163 -11.80 2.42 -9.46
CA PHE A 163 -11.09 3.24 -8.47
C PHE A 163 -11.14 4.73 -8.83
N LYS A 164 -12.18 5.41 -8.34
CA LYS A 164 -12.37 6.85 -8.51
C LYS A 164 -11.43 7.64 -7.58
N PRO A 165 -11.16 8.93 -7.83
CA PRO A 165 -10.32 9.75 -6.95
C PRO A 165 -10.76 9.77 -5.48
N ARG A 166 -12.05 9.55 -5.21
CA ARG A 166 -12.65 9.49 -3.88
C ARG A 166 -12.70 8.10 -3.26
N SER A 167 -12.27 7.05 -3.97
CA SER A 167 -12.26 5.69 -3.46
C SER A 167 -11.44 5.59 -2.18
N GLU A 168 -11.90 4.72 -1.30
CA GLU A 168 -11.31 4.54 0.02
C GLU A 168 -9.95 3.86 -0.09
N THR A 169 -9.07 4.16 0.86
CA THR A 169 -7.78 3.49 0.97
C THR A 169 -7.52 3.16 2.43
N PHE A 170 -6.74 2.10 2.65
CA PHE A 170 -6.36 1.66 3.99
C PHE A 170 -4.88 1.35 4.03
N PHE A 171 -4.21 1.76 5.09
CA PHE A 171 -2.83 1.41 5.36
C PHE A 171 -2.84 0.29 6.40
N VAL A 172 -2.33 -0.88 6.01
CA VAL A 172 -2.41 -2.11 6.78
C VAL A 172 -1.03 -2.47 7.28
N ASP A 173 -0.87 -2.49 8.60
CA ASP A 173 0.31 -3.03 9.27
C ASP A 173 0.15 -4.55 9.37
N SER A 174 0.83 -5.23 8.46
CA SER A 174 0.77 -6.69 8.32
C SER A 174 1.37 -7.46 9.49
N ARG A 175 2.26 -6.83 10.28
CA ARG A 175 2.89 -7.48 11.45
C ARG A 175 2.06 -7.31 12.70
N ARG A 176 1.46 -6.13 12.90
CA ARG A 176 0.61 -5.85 14.05
C ARG A 176 -0.84 -6.25 13.85
N GLY A 177 -1.24 -6.57 12.63
CA GLY A 177 -2.62 -6.91 12.30
C GLY A 177 -3.56 -5.73 12.50
N ARG A 178 -3.10 -4.51 12.21
CA ARG A 178 -3.85 -3.26 12.39
C ARG A 178 -4.01 -2.54 11.06
N PHE A 179 -5.03 -1.69 10.98
CA PHE A 179 -5.18 -0.77 9.85
C PHE A 179 -5.57 0.62 10.31
N VAL A 180 -5.31 1.60 9.45
CA VAL A 180 -5.88 2.94 9.52
C VAL A 180 -6.45 3.35 8.17
N ARG A 181 -7.42 4.26 8.19
CA ARG A 181 -7.93 4.87 6.98
C ARG A 181 -6.85 5.74 6.34
N GLY A 182 -6.67 5.59 5.03
CA GLY A 182 -5.70 6.35 4.24
C GLY A 182 -6.31 7.59 3.59
N PRO A 183 -5.50 8.35 2.82
CA PRO A 183 -6.00 9.42 1.97
C PRO A 183 -6.92 8.88 0.86
N PRO A 184 -7.75 9.71 0.23
CA PRO A 184 -8.48 9.29 -0.97
C PRO A 184 -7.54 8.77 -2.06
N TYR A 185 -7.97 7.74 -2.80
CA TYR A 185 -7.18 7.09 -3.86
C TYR A 185 -6.55 8.08 -4.86
N GLY A 186 -7.23 9.19 -5.16
CA GLY A 186 -6.73 10.22 -6.07
C GLY A 186 -5.38 10.83 -5.64
N LEU A 187 -5.09 10.90 -4.34
CA LEU A 187 -3.81 11.37 -3.82
C LEU A 187 -2.69 10.33 -3.95
N LEU A 188 -3.04 9.05 -3.94
CA LEU A 188 -2.09 7.94 -4.10
C LEU A 188 -1.83 7.60 -5.56
N ARG A 189 -2.81 7.82 -6.45
CA ARG A 189 -2.75 7.46 -7.87
C ARG A 189 -1.47 7.94 -8.57
N GLY A 190 -1.09 9.20 -8.36
CA GLY A 190 0.14 9.74 -8.96
C GLY A 190 1.40 9.03 -8.47
N VAL A 191 1.44 8.62 -7.21
CA VAL A 191 2.55 7.86 -6.61
C VAL A 191 2.60 6.43 -7.15
N LEU A 192 1.45 5.79 -7.31
CA LEU A 192 1.33 4.45 -7.89
C LEU A 192 1.81 4.41 -9.35
N GLU A 193 1.42 5.40 -10.15
CA GLU A 193 1.81 5.52 -11.56
C GLU A 193 3.30 5.90 -11.71
N ASN A 194 3.78 6.88 -10.95
CA ASN A 194 5.16 7.33 -10.99
C ASN A 194 5.62 7.95 -9.65
N PRO A 195 6.26 7.17 -8.76
CA PRO A 195 6.68 7.68 -7.45
C PRO A 195 7.89 8.64 -7.54
N LYS A 196 8.60 8.68 -8.69
CA LYS A 196 9.89 9.37 -8.82
C LYS A 196 9.85 10.87 -8.49
N PRO A 197 8.89 11.67 -9.00
CA PRO A 197 8.88 13.11 -8.74
C PRO A 197 8.71 13.41 -7.26
N LEU A 198 7.90 12.61 -6.56
CA LEU A 198 7.64 12.78 -5.15
C LEU A 198 8.84 12.37 -4.30
N VAL A 199 9.43 11.19 -4.55
CA VAL A 199 10.64 10.74 -3.83
C VAL A 199 11.78 11.74 -3.99
N ARG A 200 11.96 12.28 -5.20
CA ARG A 200 12.94 13.34 -5.47
C ARG A 200 12.69 14.58 -4.62
N SER A 201 11.43 15.03 -4.54
CA SER A 201 11.05 16.17 -3.70
C SER A 201 11.31 15.90 -2.22
N LEU A 202 10.97 14.69 -1.75
CA LEU A 202 11.16 14.29 -0.35
C LEU A 202 12.64 14.22 0.03
N PHE A 203 13.50 13.64 -0.82
CA PHE A 203 14.97 13.64 -0.59
C PHE A 203 15.57 15.04 -0.53
N GLY A 204 15.04 15.99 -1.30
CA GLY A 204 15.51 17.38 -1.29
C GLY A 204 15.02 18.21 -0.10
N SER A 205 13.87 17.86 0.49
CA SER A 205 13.17 18.68 1.49
C SER A 205 13.24 18.14 2.92
N ASN A 206 13.44 16.84 3.13
CA ASN A 206 13.26 16.21 4.44
C ASN A 206 14.55 16.15 5.26
N SER A 207 14.61 16.87 6.39
CA SER A 207 15.76 16.90 7.33
C SER A 207 16.04 15.57 8.01
N MET A 208 15.12 14.61 7.94
CA MET A 208 15.23 13.29 8.56
C MET A 208 15.74 12.25 7.56
N GLU A 209 16.59 11.34 8.02
CA GLU A 209 17.03 10.17 7.24
C GLU A 209 15.83 9.31 6.82
N ALA A 210 15.86 8.81 5.59
CA ALA A 210 14.77 8.00 5.04
C ALA A 210 14.40 6.78 5.90
N GLU A 211 15.38 6.13 6.55
CA GLU A 211 15.13 4.98 7.43
C GLU A 211 14.31 5.38 8.67
N VAL A 212 14.74 6.43 9.36
CA VAL A 212 14.06 6.93 10.56
C VAL A 212 12.65 7.38 10.19
N TRP A 213 12.53 8.12 9.08
CA TRP A 213 11.25 8.61 8.59
C TRP A 213 10.29 7.46 8.28
N MET A 214 10.73 6.40 7.59
CA MET A 214 9.87 5.26 7.25
C MET A 214 9.36 4.53 8.49
N ARG A 215 10.22 4.36 9.49
CA ARG A 215 9.85 3.74 10.78
C ARG A 215 8.83 4.58 11.54
N GLU A 216 9.05 5.89 11.61
CA GLU A 216 8.10 6.81 12.28
C GLU A 216 6.77 6.88 11.53
N ALA A 217 6.79 6.96 10.20
CA ALA A 217 5.58 6.95 9.38
C ALA A 217 4.79 5.65 9.55
N ALA A 218 5.46 4.50 9.61
CA ALA A 218 4.82 3.23 9.91
C ALA A 218 4.19 3.22 11.31
N ALA A 219 4.91 3.70 12.32
CA ALA A 219 4.37 3.77 13.69
C ALA A 219 3.13 4.68 13.79
N LEU A 220 3.12 5.80 13.05
CA LEU A 220 1.97 6.71 12.95
C LEU A 220 0.79 6.09 12.20
N ALA A 221 1.07 5.37 11.10
CA ALA A 221 0.07 4.61 10.35
C ALA A 221 -0.47 3.40 11.13
N SER A 222 0.26 2.92 12.15
CA SER A 222 -0.17 1.84 13.04
C SER A 222 -0.69 2.33 14.40
N GLY A 223 -0.85 3.65 14.57
CA GLY A 223 -1.43 4.29 15.76
C GLY A 223 -2.91 3.96 15.94
N ALA A 224 -3.50 4.34 17.09
CA ALA A 224 -4.87 3.97 17.48
C ALA A 224 -5.84 4.06 16.30
N ALA A 225 -6.46 2.92 15.96
CA ALA A 225 -7.34 2.80 14.81
C ALA A 225 -8.40 3.91 14.85
N SER A 226 -8.36 4.76 13.83
CA SER A 226 -9.35 5.80 13.64
C SER A 226 -10.17 5.48 12.41
N SER A 227 -11.48 5.35 12.61
CA SER A 227 -12.46 5.28 11.52
C SER A 227 -12.57 6.62 10.78
N ALA A 228 -12.04 7.70 11.36
CA ALA A 228 -12.06 9.03 10.75
C ALA A 228 -11.06 9.12 9.59
N ARG A 229 -11.38 9.99 8.63
CA ARG A 229 -10.44 10.33 7.57
C ARG A 229 -9.19 11.00 8.17
N PRO A 230 -7.99 10.68 7.67
CA PRO A 230 -6.77 11.30 8.13
C PRO A 230 -6.80 12.81 7.86
N CYS A 231 -6.25 13.60 8.79
CA CYS A 231 -5.98 15.02 8.56
C CYS A 231 -4.96 15.20 7.42
N ARG A 232 -4.83 16.43 6.90
CA ARG A 232 -3.98 16.73 5.74
C ARG A 232 -2.51 16.36 5.98
N GLU A 233 -2.02 16.56 7.19
CA GLU A 233 -0.66 16.23 7.61
C GLU A 233 -0.44 14.71 7.55
N MET A 234 -1.37 13.93 8.09
CA MET A 234 -1.30 12.47 8.05
C MET A 234 -1.43 11.93 6.61
N GLN A 235 -2.27 12.55 5.78
CA GLN A 235 -2.33 12.21 4.36
C GLN A 235 -0.97 12.40 3.67
N ALA A 236 -0.26 13.49 3.96
CA ALA A 236 1.07 13.72 3.40
C ALA A 236 2.09 12.66 3.87
N VAL A 237 2.03 12.27 5.14
CA VAL A 237 2.84 11.16 5.68
C VAL A 237 2.54 9.86 4.95
N GLN A 238 1.27 9.47 4.84
CA GLN A 238 0.87 8.22 4.17
C GLN A 238 1.24 8.20 2.68
N VAL A 239 1.09 9.33 1.97
CA VAL A 239 1.51 9.49 0.57
C VAL A 239 3.03 9.32 0.44
N ALA A 240 3.81 9.93 1.34
CA ALA A 240 5.27 9.79 1.36
C ALA A 240 5.71 8.37 1.74
N GLN A 241 5.00 7.69 2.63
CA GLN A 241 5.28 6.32 3.05
C GLN A 241 5.11 5.35 1.87
N LEU A 242 4.01 5.50 1.12
CA LEU A 242 3.82 4.74 -0.11
C LEU A 242 4.96 5.01 -1.10
N ALA A 243 5.34 6.28 -1.29
CA ALA A 243 6.38 6.65 -2.24
C ALA A 243 7.76 6.06 -1.88
N TYR A 244 8.17 6.16 -0.61
CA TYR A 244 9.41 5.58 -0.14
C TYR A 244 9.39 4.06 -0.13
N GLY A 245 8.28 3.44 0.27
CA GLY A 245 8.12 1.99 0.19
C GLY A 245 8.27 1.47 -1.23
N LEU A 246 7.56 2.06 -2.20
CA LEU A 246 7.70 1.68 -3.61
C LEU A 246 9.12 1.94 -4.15
N ALA A 247 9.82 2.96 -3.65
CA ALA A 247 11.20 3.24 -4.02
C ALA A 247 12.17 2.21 -3.41
N ALA A 248 12.04 1.85 -2.13
CA ALA A 248 12.92 0.93 -1.43
C ALA A 248 12.98 -0.45 -2.10
N CYS A 249 11.86 -0.96 -2.61
CA CYS A 249 11.83 -2.21 -3.40
C CYS A 249 12.65 -2.13 -4.70
N ARG A 250 12.90 -0.93 -5.23
CA ARG A 250 13.57 -0.72 -6.52
C ARG A 250 15.04 -0.33 -6.41
N VAL A 251 15.50 0.03 -5.20
CA VAL A 251 16.91 0.38 -4.96
C VAL A 251 17.71 -0.91 -4.86
N LYS A 252 18.55 -1.23 -5.85
CA LYS A 252 19.52 -2.33 -5.77
C LYS A 252 20.75 -1.87 -5.02
#